data_AF-A0A158F3I6-F1
#
_entry.id   AF-A0A158F3I6-F1
#
_cell.length_a   1.000
_cell.length_b   1.000
_cell.length_c   1.000
_cell.angle_alpha   90.00
_cell.angle_beta   90.00
_cell.angle_gamma   90.00
#
_symmetry.space_group_name_H-M   'P 1'
#
loop_
_entity.id
_entity.type
_entity.pdbx_description
1 polymer ?
#
loop_
_entity_poly.entity_id
_entity_poly.type
_entity_poly.pdbx_seq_one_letter_code
_entity_poly.pdbx_strand_id
1 'polypeptide(L)'
;MQQAAKNKTPSGARFLAGVAAGALLSITVAAQAQQAASGASGTVAQGRVTAMPVAPTVPAAPAPPMPQSASIPHGAGAPERGLPAMPVPMPAQPAPGASAASAAEEASAASAASAASAASAASAASEAQAPEVPLPPEPPEPNVAQRTGMPPDGAYAMRQVFAKEVDRRLTVPAADQQAYGRLLQRTLDEDGHGDLSDEFIVMVDRSANVQAIFVYFRAKPGDAWSMIGASPVSTGRPGSYDHFVTPAGVFQHVPGNMDFRAEGTLNEFNIRGYGARDMRIYDFGWADGERGWGKGGKSPMRFQMHATDPEKLEPLLGMRHSKGCVRIPSTLNVFFDHHGILDAQYEARAAEGESMWVLKATRKTTPWAGHYLVVVDTGRKARPAWSPGPGKAARQHIPAGANMVD
;
A
#
# COMPACT_ATOMS: atom_id res chain seq x y z
N MET A 1 -57.67 -22.19 51.34
CA MET A 1 -58.18 -21.53 50.13
C MET A 1 -58.23 -22.56 49.00
N GLN A 2 -59.33 -22.54 48.26
CA GLN A 2 -59.85 -23.54 47.32
C GLN A 2 -58.90 -23.90 46.17
N GLN A 3 -58.80 -25.21 45.83
CA GLN A 3 -59.17 -25.87 44.54
C GLN A 3 -58.42 -25.39 43.28
N ALA A 4 -57.99 -26.18 42.29
CA ALA A 4 -58.16 -27.58 41.86
C ALA A 4 -56.98 -27.88 40.87
N ALA A 5 -56.34 -29.06 40.80
CA ALA A 5 -56.78 -30.29 40.09
C ALA A 5 -57.37 -29.99 38.68
N LYS A 6 -56.98 -30.58 37.54
CA LYS A 6 -56.42 -31.90 37.21
C LYS A 6 -56.05 -31.97 35.71
N ASN A 7 -54.98 -32.71 35.40
CA ASN A 7 -54.74 -33.64 34.28
C ASN A 7 -55.75 -33.73 33.12
N LYS A 8 -55.22 -33.84 31.88
CA LYS A 8 -55.17 -35.13 31.13
C LYS A 8 -54.63 -34.96 29.69
N THR A 9 -53.58 -35.70 29.37
CA THR A 9 -53.32 -36.31 28.05
C THR A 9 -54.30 -37.47 27.83
N PRO A 10 -54.60 -37.92 26.58
CA PRO A 10 -53.82 -39.05 26.04
C PRO A 10 -53.72 -39.20 24.49
N SER A 11 -52.70 -39.98 24.09
CA SER A 11 -52.66 -41.02 23.04
C SER A 11 -52.98 -40.72 21.56
N GLY A 12 -52.12 -41.21 20.65
CA GLY A 12 -52.54 -41.67 19.33
C GLY A 12 -51.43 -41.73 18.27
N ALA A 13 -50.93 -42.94 17.97
CA ALA A 13 -49.91 -43.24 16.97
C ALA A 13 -50.50 -43.55 15.58
N ARG A 14 -49.74 -43.32 14.49
CA ARG A 14 -49.32 -44.35 13.48
C ARG A 14 -48.73 -43.76 12.19
N PHE A 15 -47.63 -44.41 11.77
CA PHE A 15 -47.07 -44.65 10.43
C PHE A 15 -47.85 -44.18 9.19
N LEU A 16 -47.11 -43.65 8.20
CA LEU A 16 -47.13 -44.13 6.82
C LEU A 16 -45.85 -43.68 6.07
N ALA A 17 -45.12 -44.67 5.54
CA ALA A 17 -44.13 -44.51 4.50
C ALA A 17 -44.83 -44.38 3.13
N GLY A 18 -44.26 -43.60 2.22
CA GLY A 18 -44.75 -43.44 0.85
C GLY A 18 -43.59 -43.15 -0.10
N VAL A 19 -43.33 -44.11 -0.99
CA VAL A 19 -42.38 -44.10 -2.10
C VAL A 19 -43.06 -43.59 -3.37
N ALA A 20 -42.36 -42.77 -4.16
CA ALA A 20 -42.52 -42.63 -5.63
C ALA A 20 -41.26 -41.89 -6.14
N ALA A 21 -40.29 -42.50 -6.84
CA ALA A 21 -40.28 -43.18 -8.14
C ALA A 21 -40.50 -42.24 -9.35
N GLY A 22 -39.42 -41.99 -10.10
CA GLY A 22 -39.44 -41.88 -11.57
C GLY A 22 -39.19 -40.50 -12.18
N ALA A 23 -37.98 -40.27 -12.69
CA ALA A 23 -37.74 -39.91 -14.09
C ALA A 23 -36.23 -39.84 -14.38
N LEU A 24 -35.78 -40.79 -15.22
CA LEU A 24 -34.48 -40.82 -15.89
C LEU A 24 -34.45 -39.78 -17.01
N LEU A 25 -33.37 -39.00 -17.11
CA LEU A 25 -32.92 -38.43 -18.37
C LEU A 25 -31.38 -38.44 -18.40
N SER A 26 -30.86 -39.40 -19.16
CA SER A 26 -29.47 -39.44 -19.60
C SER A 26 -29.36 -38.62 -20.87
N ILE A 27 -28.48 -37.61 -20.89
CA ILE A 27 -27.97 -37.04 -22.14
C ILE A 27 -26.45 -37.03 -22.05
N THR A 28 -25.87 -37.92 -22.84
CA THR A 28 -24.46 -38.02 -23.22
C THR A 28 -24.05 -36.79 -24.04
N VAL A 29 -22.96 -36.12 -23.66
CA VAL A 29 -22.26 -35.21 -24.58
C VAL A 29 -21.04 -35.96 -25.13
N ALA A 30 -21.11 -36.24 -26.43
CA ALA A 30 -20.03 -36.81 -27.22
C ALA A 30 -18.95 -35.77 -27.48
N ALA A 31 -17.70 -36.19 -27.32
CA ALA A 31 -16.53 -35.52 -27.86
C ALA A 31 -16.57 -35.61 -29.40
N GLN A 32 -16.36 -34.49 -30.08
CA GLN A 32 -15.96 -34.47 -31.48
C GLN A 32 -14.78 -33.54 -31.67
N ALA A 33 -13.62 -34.18 -31.83
CA ALA A 33 -12.45 -33.63 -32.47
C ALA A 33 -12.77 -33.45 -33.97
N GLN A 34 -12.42 -32.30 -34.52
CA GLN A 34 -12.37 -32.12 -35.97
C GLN A 34 -10.92 -31.92 -36.37
N GLN A 35 -10.29 -33.04 -36.71
CA GLN A 35 -9.00 -33.12 -37.36
C GLN A 35 -9.31 -33.62 -38.78
N ALA A 36 -9.20 -32.73 -39.76
CA ALA A 36 -9.23 -33.11 -41.17
C ALA A 36 -7.82 -32.91 -41.73
N ALA A 37 -7.20 -34.03 -42.09
CA ALA A 37 -5.99 -34.10 -42.88
C ALA A 37 -6.36 -34.62 -44.28
N SER A 38 -5.89 -33.93 -45.32
CA SER A 38 -5.47 -34.46 -46.62
C SER A 38 -4.81 -33.29 -47.35
N GLY A 39 -3.64 -33.36 -47.97
CA GLY A 39 -2.85 -34.50 -48.45
C GLY A 39 -2.62 -34.31 -49.94
N ALA A 40 -1.47 -33.74 -50.34
CA ALA A 40 -0.81 -33.88 -51.66
C ALA A 40 0.53 -33.14 -51.59
N SER A 41 1.67 -33.82 -51.39
CA SER A 41 2.52 -34.44 -52.43
C SER A 41 3.08 -33.46 -53.47
N GLY A 42 4.37 -33.16 -53.29
CA GLY A 42 5.38 -33.26 -54.34
C GLY A 42 5.45 -32.14 -55.38
N THR A 43 6.51 -31.34 -55.32
CA THR A 43 7.49 -31.25 -56.42
C THR A 43 8.71 -30.44 -55.99
N VAL A 44 9.88 -31.06 -56.16
CA VAL A 44 11.19 -30.42 -56.11
C VAL A 44 11.37 -29.66 -57.42
N ALA A 45 11.65 -28.36 -57.36
CA ALA A 45 12.16 -27.59 -58.49
C ALA A 45 13.38 -26.79 -58.02
N GLN A 46 14.55 -27.22 -58.49
CA GLN A 46 15.78 -26.44 -58.49
C GLN A 46 15.57 -25.16 -59.31
N GLY A 47 16.10 -24.03 -58.86
CA GLY A 47 16.07 -22.84 -59.70
C GLY A 47 16.56 -21.55 -59.08
N ARG A 48 17.88 -21.35 -59.16
CA ARG A 48 18.53 -20.08 -59.54
C ARG A 48 18.64 -18.97 -58.48
N VAL A 49 19.90 -18.76 -58.09
CA VAL A 49 20.43 -17.58 -57.43
C VAL A 49 20.24 -16.36 -58.33
N THR A 50 19.58 -15.32 -57.80
CA THR A 50 19.65 -13.95 -58.31
C THR A 50 19.95 -13.02 -57.14
N ALA A 51 21.04 -12.28 -57.29
CA ALA A 51 21.57 -11.34 -56.33
C ALA A 51 20.91 -9.95 -56.46
N MET A 52 20.96 -9.20 -55.34
CA MET A 52 20.92 -7.73 -55.19
C MET A 52 19.52 -7.05 -55.25
N PRO A 53 19.29 -5.90 -54.57
CA PRO A 53 20.28 -4.90 -54.17
C PRO A 53 20.30 -4.47 -52.69
N VAL A 54 21.49 -4.03 -52.30
CA VAL A 54 21.81 -3.27 -51.09
C VAL A 54 21.09 -1.93 -51.15
N ALA A 55 20.37 -1.59 -50.08
CA ALA A 55 19.75 -0.28 -49.90
C ALA A 55 20.82 0.79 -49.60
N PRO A 56 20.64 2.04 -50.09
CA PRO A 56 21.61 3.10 -49.91
C PRO A 56 21.63 3.61 -48.46
N THR A 57 22.84 3.68 -47.89
CA THR A 57 23.20 4.42 -46.69
C THR A 57 22.88 5.90 -46.85
N VAL A 58 22.02 6.44 -45.98
CA VAL A 58 21.73 7.87 -45.86
C VAL A 58 22.86 8.55 -45.05
N PRO A 59 23.40 9.71 -45.48
CA PRO A 59 24.44 10.42 -44.72
C PRO A 59 23.86 11.06 -43.46
N ALA A 60 24.59 10.93 -42.36
CA ALA A 60 24.31 11.62 -41.11
C ALA A 60 24.46 13.14 -41.28
N ALA A 61 23.46 13.90 -40.81
CA ALA A 61 23.51 15.34 -40.72
C ALA A 61 24.50 15.80 -39.61
N PRO A 62 25.22 16.92 -39.81
CA PRO A 62 26.20 17.41 -38.84
C PRO A 62 25.53 17.97 -37.58
N ALA A 63 26.11 17.65 -36.43
CA ALA A 63 25.72 18.16 -35.12
C ALA A 63 25.91 19.69 -35.04
N PRO A 64 24.97 20.45 -34.46
CA PRO A 64 25.16 21.87 -34.21
C PRO A 64 26.19 22.10 -33.08
N PRO A 65 26.99 23.19 -33.14
CA PRO A 65 28.03 23.48 -32.16
C PRO A 65 27.44 23.90 -30.81
N MET A 66 28.09 23.45 -29.73
CA MET A 66 27.80 23.84 -28.36
C MET A 66 28.02 25.35 -28.15
N PRO A 67 27.08 26.08 -27.51
CA PRO A 67 27.39 27.41 -27.01
C PRO A 67 28.33 27.31 -25.80
N GLN A 68 29.43 28.04 -25.90
CA GLN A 68 30.42 28.25 -24.86
C GLN A 68 29.84 29.06 -23.70
N SER A 69 30.37 28.76 -22.52
CA SER A 69 30.27 29.44 -21.23
C SER A 69 29.82 30.90 -21.27
N ALA A 70 28.67 31.17 -20.65
CA ALA A 70 28.32 32.49 -20.15
C ALA A 70 28.49 32.50 -18.62
N SER A 71 29.39 33.36 -18.17
CA SER A 71 29.74 33.63 -16.78
C SER A 71 28.51 34.04 -15.95
N ILE A 72 28.33 33.42 -14.77
CA ILE A 72 27.33 33.83 -13.79
C ILE A 72 27.88 35.02 -12.98
N PRO A 73 27.17 36.16 -12.90
CA PRO A 73 27.52 37.24 -11.99
C PRO A 73 27.28 36.85 -10.53
N HIS A 74 28.27 37.09 -9.68
CA HIS A 74 28.12 37.16 -8.23
C HIS A 74 27.19 38.32 -7.85
N GLY A 75 26.18 38.06 -7.02
CA GLY A 75 25.44 39.16 -6.40
C GLY A 75 24.17 38.77 -5.65
N ALA A 76 24.20 39.03 -4.34
CA ALA A 76 23.11 39.20 -3.38
C ALA A 76 22.42 37.92 -2.84
N GLY A 77 22.75 37.64 -1.58
CA GLY A 77 22.24 36.52 -0.81
C GLY A 77 20.77 36.64 -0.43
N ALA A 78 20.13 35.48 -0.35
CA ALA A 78 18.85 35.26 0.31
C ALA A 78 19.11 34.70 1.73
N PRO A 79 18.28 35.03 2.73
CA PRO A 79 18.56 34.76 4.13
C PRO A 79 18.51 33.26 4.44
N GLU A 80 19.49 32.78 5.21
CA GLU A 80 19.49 31.47 5.84
C GLU A 80 18.20 31.29 6.66
N ARG A 81 17.32 30.40 6.20
CA ARG A 81 16.29 29.81 7.05
C ARG A 81 16.98 28.73 7.88
N GLY A 82 17.23 29.05 9.15
CA GLY A 82 17.78 28.12 10.13
C GLY A 82 16.93 26.85 10.20
N LEU A 83 17.61 25.72 10.00
CA LEU A 83 17.07 24.39 10.30
C LEU A 83 16.87 24.27 11.81
N PRO A 84 15.74 23.70 12.29
CA PRO A 84 15.56 23.47 13.72
C PRO A 84 16.60 22.46 14.24
N ALA A 85 17.23 22.83 15.36
CA ALA A 85 18.25 22.03 16.04
C ALA A 85 17.65 20.70 16.56
N MET A 86 18.32 19.59 16.23
CA MET A 86 18.03 18.26 16.78
C MET A 86 18.65 18.13 18.19
N PRO A 87 17.94 17.55 19.17
CA PRO A 87 18.45 17.41 20.54
C PRO A 87 19.51 16.30 20.68
N VAL A 88 20.48 16.61 21.55
CA VAL A 88 21.61 15.78 22.04
C VAL A 88 21.09 14.86 23.18
N PRO A 89 21.74 13.73 23.54
CA PRO A 89 21.09 12.55 24.11
C PRO A 89 20.81 12.66 25.62
N MET A 90 19.73 12.02 26.07
CA MET A 90 19.42 11.85 27.50
C MET A 90 20.27 10.73 28.14
N PRO A 91 20.63 10.87 29.44
CA PRO A 91 21.37 9.86 30.20
C PRO A 91 20.46 8.72 30.70
N ALA A 92 21.08 7.54 30.88
CA ALA A 92 20.45 6.32 31.35
C ALA A 92 19.90 6.43 32.79
N GLN A 93 18.68 5.93 33.02
CA GLN A 93 18.14 5.69 34.35
C GLN A 93 18.57 4.30 34.88
N PRO A 94 18.94 4.18 36.17
CA PRO A 94 19.41 2.92 36.74
C PRO A 94 18.27 2.00 37.20
N ALA A 95 18.56 0.69 37.19
CA ALA A 95 17.69 -0.41 37.63
C ALA A 95 17.47 -0.44 39.16
N PRO A 96 16.40 -1.07 39.68
CA PRO A 96 16.12 -1.12 41.11
C PRO A 96 16.88 -2.26 41.80
N GLY A 97 17.63 -1.93 42.85
CA GLY A 97 18.19 -2.85 43.82
C GLY A 97 17.34 -2.90 45.09
N ALA A 98 17.22 -4.10 45.68
CA ALA A 98 16.38 -4.41 46.83
C ALA A 98 17.05 -4.12 48.20
N SER A 99 16.17 -3.93 49.21
CA SER A 99 16.30 -4.20 50.66
C SER A 99 17.38 -3.50 51.50
N ALA A 100 16.95 -2.70 52.49
CA ALA A 100 16.95 -3.09 53.92
C ALA A 100 16.43 -1.97 54.86
N ALA A 101 15.56 -2.42 55.78
CA ALA A 101 15.13 -1.94 57.11
C ALA A 101 15.71 -0.67 57.80
N SER A 102 14.80 0.08 58.46
CA SER A 102 14.75 0.40 59.92
C SER A 102 14.54 1.89 60.31
N ALA A 103 13.44 2.10 61.03
CA ALA A 103 13.24 2.94 62.25
C ALA A 103 13.23 4.50 62.21
N ALA A 104 12.05 5.01 62.59
CA ALA A 104 11.72 5.98 63.65
C ALA A 104 11.97 7.51 63.49
N GLU A 105 10.87 8.26 63.77
CA GLU A 105 10.74 9.56 64.47
C GLU A 105 11.46 10.80 63.91
N GLU A 106 11.01 12.05 64.06
CA GLU A 106 9.75 12.76 64.30
C GLU A 106 10.10 14.26 64.08
N ALA A 107 9.11 15.10 63.74
CA ALA A 107 9.07 16.55 63.97
C ALA A 107 9.93 17.55 63.14
N SER A 108 9.18 18.46 62.49
CA SER A 108 9.23 19.93 62.65
C SER A 108 9.85 20.82 61.55
N ALA A 109 8.98 21.75 61.14
CA ALA A 109 9.20 23.15 60.73
C ALA A 109 10.03 23.44 59.47
N ALA A 110 9.29 23.71 58.40
CA ALA A 110 9.74 24.30 57.14
C ALA A 110 10.02 25.81 57.28
N SER A 111 11.13 26.27 56.70
CA SER A 111 11.21 27.59 56.07
C SER A 111 12.37 27.76 55.09
N ALA A 112 12.00 28.40 53.97
CA ALA A 112 12.80 29.22 53.06
C ALA A 112 13.72 28.55 52.00
N ALA A 113 13.16 28.54 50.78
CA ALA A 113 13.69 29.21 49.58
C ALA A 113 14.51 28.42 48.53
N SER A 114 13.99 28.58 47.31
CA SER A 114 14.63 28.49 45.98
C SER A 114 14.77 27.13 45.28
N ALA A 115 14.35 27.17 44.01
CA ALA A 115 14.33 26.12 42.97
C ALA A 115 13.24 25.05 43.18
N ALA A 116 12.39 24.68 42.22
CA ALA A 116 12.54 24.70 40.78
C ALA A 116 11.19 24.96 40.09
N SER A 117 11.11 26.07 39.37
CA SER A 117 10.19 26.22 38.24
C SER A 117 10.86 25.54 37.04
N ALA A 118 10.69 24.23 36.93
CA ALA A 118 11.16 23.42 35.80
C ALA A 118 10.28 22.18 35.65
N ALA A 119 8.96 22.37 35.77
CA ALA A 119 7.94 21.41 35.37
C ALA A 119 7.08 22.05 34.27
N SER A 120 7.73 22.55 33.22
CA SER A 120 7.06 23.06 32.02
C SER A 120 8.04 23.11 30.86
N ALA A 121 8.62 21.97 30.49
CA ALA A 121 9.47 21.83 29.29
C ALA A 121 9.59 20.39 28.77
N ALA A 122 8.62 19.52 29.06
CA ALA A 122 8.61 18.12 28.58
C ALA A 122 7.30 17.75 27.85
N SER A 123 6.56 18.75 27.37
CA SER A 123 5.32 18.55 26.60
C SER A 123 5.32 19.41 25.34
N ALA A 124 6.35 19.29 24.51
CA ALA A 124 6.47 19.99 23.24
C ALA A 124 6.92 19.06 22.09
N ALA A 125 6.43 17.82 22.09
CA ALA A 125 6.49 16.90 20.94
C ALA A 125 5.16 16.15 20.74
N SER A 126 4.05 16.75 21.19
CA SER A 126 2.70 16.29 20.90
C SER A 126 1.73 17.47 20.87
N GLU A 127 2.08 18.52 20.13
CA GLU A 127 1.06 19.30 19.44
C GLU A 127 0.97 18.73 18.03
N ALA A 128 0.17 17.67 17.89
CA ALA A 128 -0.48 17.42 16.62
C ALA A 128 -1.40 18.63 16.39
N GLN A 129 -0.91 19.63 15.65
CA GLN A 129 -1.79 20.57 14.98
C GLN A 129 -2.69 19.75 14.06
N ALA A 130 -3.90 19.46 14.54
CA ALA A 130 -5.00 19.07 13.67
C ALA A 130 -5.27 20.25 12.70
N PRO A 131 -5.62 19.97 11.45
CA PRO A 131 -4.84 20.51 10.36
C PRO A 131 -5.31 21.88 9.88
N GLU A 132 -4.36 22.58 9.27
CA GLU A 132 -4.60 23.51 8.16
C GLU A 132 -5.83 23.06 7.36
N VAL A 133 -6.75 24.00 7.11
CA VAL A 133 -8.03 23.75 6.41
C VAL A 133 -7.81 22.72 5.30
N PRO A 134 -8.54 21.58 5.27
CA PRO A 134 -8.34 20.56 4.25
C PRO A 134 -8.26 21.23 2.88
N LEU A 135 -7.15 20.99 2.17
CA LEU A 135 -6.99 21.56 0.85
C LEU A 135 -8.21 21.18 0.02
N PRO A 136 -8.74 22.11 -0.80
CA PRO A 136 -9.85 21.79 -1.67
C PRO A 136 -9.47 20.56 -2.52
N PRO A 137 -10.42 19.64 -2.75
CA PRO A 137 -10.15 18.44 -3.52
C PRO A 137 -9.64 18.84 -4.91
N GLU A 138 -8.46 18.33 -5.27
CA GLU A 138 -7.87 18.55 -6.58
C GLU A 138 -8.50 17.59 -7.58
N PRO A 139 -9.14 18.07 -8.65
CA PRO A 139 -9.70 17.17 -9.66
C PRO A 139 -8.57 16.34 -10.30
N PRO A 140 -8.76 15.03 -10.51
CA PRO A 140 -7.75 14.19 -11.14
C PRO A 140 -7.55 14.60 -12.60
N GLU A 141 -6.30 14.89 -12.98
CA GLU A 141 -5.92 15.18 -14.36
C GLU A 141 -5.77 13.90 -15.18
N PRO A 142 -6.25 13.84 -16.43
CA PRO A 142 -6.09 12.65 -17.26
C PRO A 142 -4.62 12.26 -17.46
N ASN A 143 -4.30 10.98 -17.27
CA ASN A 143 -2.96 10.47 -17.53
C ASN A 143 -2.62 10.50 -19.03
N VAL A 144 -1.37 10.17 -19.40
CA VAL A 144 -0.93 10.26 -20.81
C VAL A 144 -1.72 9.31 -21.71
N ALA A 145 -2.02 8.09 -21.24
CA ALA A 145 -2.78 7.12 -22.02
C ALA A 145 -4.21 7.59 -22.29
N GLN A 146 -4.89 8.10 -21.27
CA GLN A 146 -6.24 8.66 -21.37
C GLN A 146 -6.29 9.86 -22.34
N ARG A 147 -5.30 10.76 -22.29
CA ARG A 147 -5.22 11.91 -23.21
C ARG A 147 -4.95 11.52 -24.66
N THR A 148 -4.22 10.44 -24.89
CA THR A 148 -3.74 10.05 -26.23
C THR A 148 -4.47 8.85 -26.82
N GLY A 149 -5.37 8.21 -26.07
CA GLY A 149 -6.06 6.98 -26.47
C GLY A 149 -5.11 5.81 -26.68
N MET A 150 -4.09 5.67 -25.81
CA MET A 150 -3.04 4.66 -25.99
C MET A 150 -3.58 3.23 -25.77
N PRO A 151 -3.22 2.24 -26.62
CA PRO A 151 -3.66 0.86 -26.43
C PRO A 151 -3.15 0.24 -25.12
N PRO A 152 -3.97 -0.53 -24.37
CA PRO A 152 -3.66 -0.98 -23.01
C PRO A 152 -2.61 -2.10 -22.91
N ASP A 153 -2.06 -2.58 -24.02
CA ASP A 153 -1.13 -3.71 -24.06
C ASP A 153 0.10 -3.47 -23.15
N GLY A 154 0.60 -2.23 -23.12
CA GLY A 154 1.70 -1.83 -22.25
C GLY A 154 1.35 -1.91 -20.76
N ALA A 155 0.12 -1.52 -20.39
CA ALA A 155 -0.35 -1.64 -19.01
C ALA A 155 -0.41 -3.11 -18.55
N TYR A 156 -0.87 -4.02 -19.41
CA TYR A 156 -0.88 -5.45 -19.08
C TYR A 156 0.51 -6.07 -19.08
N ALA A 157 1.43 -5.58 -19.91
CA ALA A 157 2.83 -6.02 -19.93
C ALA A 157 3.57 -5.71 -18.62
N MET A 158 3.10 -4.74 -17.83
CA MET A 158 3.65 -4.43 -16.49
C MET A 158 3.59 -5.61 -15.52
N ARG A 159 2.80 -6.67 -15.79
CA ARG A 159 2.86 -7.93 -15.03
C ARG A 159 4.26 -8.54 -15.03
N GLN A 160 4.90 -8.56 -16.19
CA GLN A 160 6.23 -9.17 -16.33
C GLN A 160 7.30 -8.29 -15.67
N VAL A 161 7.14 -6.97 -15.76
CA VAL A 161 8.00 -5.99 -15.08
C VAL A 161 7.87 -6.15 -13.56
N PHE A 162 6.64 -6.14 -13.03
CA PHE A 162 6.36 -6.37 -11.61
C PHE A 162 6.95 -7.70 -11.14
N ALA A 163 6.75 -8.78 -11.89
CA ALA A 163 7.28 -10.11 -11.55
C ALA A 163 8.80 -10.17 -11.51
N LYS A 164 9.48 -9.33 -12.29
CA LYS A 164 10.94 -9.23 -12.36
C LYS A 164 11.51 -8.35 -11.25
N GLU A 165 10.85 -7.24 -10.93
CA GLU A 165 11.42 -6.18 -10.09
C GLU A 165 10.99 -6.25 -8.63
N VAL A 166 9.81 -6.83 -8.36
CA VAL A 166 9.30 -6.99 -6.99
C VAL A 166 9.64 -8.38 -6.46
N ASP A 167 10.32 -8.45 -5.33
CA ASP A 167 10.82 -9.71 -4.75
C ASP A 167 9.77 -10.39 -3.84
N ARG A 168 9.14 -9.64 -2.94
CA ARG A 168 8.12 -10.12 -2.00
C ARG A 168 6.76 -10.14 -2.67
N ARG A 169 6.52 -11.15 -3.50
CA ARG A 169 5.26 -11.30 -4.25
C ARG A 169 4.33 -12.34 -3.63
N LEU A 170 3.03 -12.13 -3.77
CA LEU A 170 1.99 -13.10 -3.42
C LEU A 170 1.48 -13.80 -4.67
N THR A 171 1.38 -15.13 -4.61
CA THR A 171 0.79 -15.93 -5.69
C THR A 171 -0.71 -16.09 -5.45
N VAL A 172 -1.49 -15.09 -5.86
CA VAL A 172 -2.94 -15.06 -5.65
C VAL A 172 -3.64 -15.97 -6.67
N PRO A 173 -4.47 -16.95 -6.27
CA PRO A 173 -5.23 -17.79 -7.19
C PRO A 173 -6.19 -16.98 -8.05
N ALA A 174 -6.43 -17.40 -9.30
CA ALA A 174 -7.27 -16.66 -10.24
C ALA A 174 -8.68 -16.34 -9.67
N ALA A 175 -9.28 -17.26 -8.93
CA ALA A 175 -10.58 -17.03 -8.28
C ALA A 175 -10.54 -15.88 -7.27
N ASP A 176 -9.48 -15.80 -6.45
CA ASP A 176 -9.27 -14.70 -5.51
C ASP A 176 -8.94 -13.39 -6.24
N GLN A 177 -8.14 -13.42 -7.32
CA GLN A 177 -7.86 -12.23 -8.14
C GLN A 177 -9.17 -11.61 -8.66
N GLN A 178 -10.09 -12.45 -9.16
CA GLN A 178 -11.39 -12.01 -9.66
C GLN A 178 -12.32 -11.55 -8.52
N ALA A 179 -12.28 -12.22 -7.36
CA ALA A 179 -13.06 -11.80 -6.19
C ALA A 179 -12.62 -10.42 -5.67
N TYR A 180 -11.32 -10.17 -5.59
CA TYR A 180 -10.77 -8.87 -5.25
C TYR A 180 -11.04 -7.82 -6.33
N GLY A 181 -10.99 -8.18 -7.61
CA GLY A 181 -11.40 -7.28 -8.69
C GLY A 181 -12.87 -6.83 -8.58
N ARG A 182 -13.78 -7.74 -8.23
CA ARG A 182 -15.19 -7.38 -7.96
C ARG A 182 -15.36 -6.55 -6.68
N LEU A 183 -14.56 -6.85 -5.65
CA LEU A 183 -14.57 -6.04 -4.42
C LEU A 183 -14.10 -4.62 -4.71
N LEU A 184 -12.99 -4.47 -5.45
CA LEU A 184 -12.49 -3.18 -5.90
C LEU A 184 -13.56 -2.41 -6.66
N GLN A 185 -14.22 -3.04 -7.63
CA GLN A 185 -15.30 -2.39 -8.38
C GLN A 185 -16.40 -1.85 -7.47
N ARG A 186 -16.91 -2.67 -6.54
CA ARG A 186 -17.97 -2.22 -5.62
C ARG A 186 -17.52 -1.07 -4.74
N THR A 187 -16.29 -1.11 -4.23
CA THR A 187 -15.75 -0.02 -3.39
C THR A 187 -15.61 1.27 -4.20
N LEU A 188 -15.19 1.19 -5.46
CA LEU A 188 -15.14 2.35 -6.34
C LEU A 188 -16.55 2.86 -6.70
N ASP A 189 -17.51 1.98 -6.96
CA ASP A 189 -18.92 2.35 -7.23
C ASP A 189 -19.53 3.09 -6.04
N GLU A 190 -19.35 2.57 -4.82
CA GLU A 190 -19.86 3.15 -3.57
C GLU A 190 -19.27 4.54 -3.29
N ASP A 191 -18.03 4.79 -3.74
CA ASP A 191 -17.32 6.05 -3.59
C ASP A 191 -17.54 7.03 -4.76
N GLY A 192 -18.29 6.63 -5.80
CA GLY A 192 -18.58 7.48 -6.96
C GLY A 192 -17.51 7.44 -8.07
N HIS A 193 -16.59 6.49 -8.02
CA HIS A 193 -15.46 6.28 -8.94
C HIS A 193 -15.66 5.03 -9.83
N GLY A 194 -16.91 4.58 -10.00
CA GLY A 194 -17.25 3.33 -10.69
C GLY A 194 -16.80 3.21 -12.15
N ASP A 195 -16.57 4.33 -12.82
CA ASP A 195 -16.17 4.39 -14.24
C ASP A 195 -14.63 4.49 -14.46
N LEU A 196 -13.82 4.56 -13.39
CA LEU A 196 -12.35 4.69 -13.50
C LEU A 196 -11.72 3.59 -14.35
N SER A 197 -10.99 3.93 -15.41
CA SER A 197 -10.36 2.97 -16.30
C SER A 197 -9.16 3.59 -17.01
N ASP A 198 -8.39 2.75 -17.71
CA ASP A 198 -7.16 3.17 -18.40
C ASP A 198 -6.10 3.78 -17.47
N GLU A 199 -6.12 3.35 -16.21
CA GLU A 199 -5.15 3.71 -15.19
C GLU A 199 -4.94 2.55 -14.20
N PHE A 200 -3.80 2.53 -13.52
CA PHE A 200 -3.55 1.58 -12.44
C PHE A 200 -4.31 1.97 -11.17
N ILE A 201 -4.88 0.99 -10.48
CA ILE A 201 -5.46 1.17 -9.14
C ILE A 201 -4.69 0.28 -8.16
N VAL A 202 -4.25 0.87 -7.06
CA VAL A 202 -3.60 0.13 -5.98
C VAL A 202 -4.64 -0.15 -4.90
N MET A 203 -4.79 -1.41 -4.48
CA MET A 203 -5.74 -1.81 -3.45
C MET A 203 -5.03 -2.51 -2.30
N VAL A 204 -5.39 -2.21 -1.06
CA VAL A 204 -4.89 -2.84 0.17
C VAL A 204 -6.04 -3.52 0.90
N ASP A 205 -5.85 -4.78 1.28
CA ASP A 205 -6.73 -5.45 2.25
C ASP A 205 -6.09 -5.43 3.65
N ARG A 206 -6.62 -4.54 4.51
CA ARG A 206 -6.16 -4.34 5.89
C ARG A 206 -6.65 -5.42 6.86
N SER A 207 -7.39 -6.43 6.39
CA SER A 207 -7.86 -7.51 7.26
C SER A 207 -6.67 -8.20 7.93
N ALA A 208 -6.76 -8.48 9.23
CA ALA A 208 -5.66 -9.05 10.02
C ALA A 208 -5.19 -10.42 9.51
N ASN A 209 -6.04 -11.13 8.77
CA ASN A 209 -5.76 -12.42 8.17
C ASN A 209 -5.34 -12.35 6.71
N VAL A 210 -5.34 -11.18 6.08
CA VAL A 210 -4.95 -11.02 4.67
C VAL A 210 -3.67 -10.20 4.56
N GLN A 211 -3.70 -8.90 4.89
CA GLN A 211 -2.53 -8.02 4.86
C GLN A 211 -1.79 -8.08 3.51
N ALA A 212 -2.51 -7.74 2.45
CA ALA A 212 -2.00 -7.76 1.08
C ALA A 212 -2.27 -6.45 0.35
N ILE A 213 -1.38 -6.09 -0.57
CA ILE A 213 -1.57 -5.03 -1.55
C ILE A 213 -1.62 -5.64 -2.95
N PHE A 214 -2.46 -5.09 -3.80
CA PHE A 214 -2.71 -5.52 -5.17
C PHE A 214 -2.57 -4.31 -6.10
N VAL A 215 -2.03 -4.54 -7.28
CA VAL A 215 -2.05 -3.57 -8.39
C VAL A 215 -3.02 -4.11 -9.43
N TYR A 216 -4.01 -3.32 -9.80
CA TYR A 216 -5.04 -3.67 -10.77
C TYR A 216 -5.04 -2.69 -11.94
N PHE A 217 -5.51 -3.18 -13.09
CA PHE A 217 -5.75 -2.37 -14.28
C PHE A 217 -6.98 -2.89 -15.01
N ARG A 218 -7.73 -1.98 -15.65
CA ARG A 218 -8.73 -2.32 -16.67
C ARG A 218 -8.69 -1.28 -17.79
N ALA A 219 -8.93 -1.71 -19.03
CA ALA A 219 -8.81 -0.83 -20.18
C ALA A 219 -10.01 0.10 -20.35
N LYS A 220 -11.24 -0.37 -20.07
CA LYS A 220 -12.47 0.42 -20.24
C LYS A 220 -13.39 0.32 -19.03
N PRO A 221 -14.32 1.28 -18.86
CA PRO A 221 -15.37 1.16 -17.87
C PRO A 221 -16.19 -0.12 -18.13
N GLY A 222 -16.50 -0.87 -17.08
CA GLY A 222 -17.22 -2.13 -17.17
C GLY A 222 -16.38 -3.37 -17.50
N ASP A 223 -15.13 -3.21 -17.95
CA ASP A 223 -14.21 -4.35 -18.09
C ASP A 223 -13.89 -4.96 -16.72
N ALA A 224 -13.62 -6.26 -16.71
CA ALA A 224 -13.15 -6.95 -15.51
C ALA A 224 -11.75 -6.45 -15.12
N TRP A 225 -11.56 -6.18 -13.83
CA TRP A 225 -10.27 -5.82 -13.27
C TRP A 225 -9.25 -6.95 -13.44
N SER A 226 -8.09 -6.58 -13.96
CA SER A 226 -6.98 -7.47 -14.25
C SER A 226 -5.85 -7.22 -13.26
N MET A 227 -5.50 -8.22 -12.45
CA MET A 227 -4.41 -8.08 -11.47
C MET A 227 -3.06 -8.03 -12.21
N ILE A 228 -2.24 -7.04 -11.86
CA ILE A 228 -0.87 -6.84 -12.36
C ILE A 228 0.14 -7.51 -11.43
N GLY A 229 -0.07 -7.38 -10.12
CA GLY A 229 0.81 -7.91 -9.10
C GLY A 229 0.22 -7.81 -7.70
N ALA A 230 0.82 -8.54 -6.75
CA ALA A 230 0.43 -8.48 -5.35
C ALA A 230 1.64 -8.73 -4.44
N SER A 231 1.62 -8.13 -3.25
CA SER A 231 2.68 -8.21 -2.23
C SER A 231 2.10 -8.22 -0.81
N PRO A 232 2.81 -8.75 0.20
CA PRO A 232 2.40 -8.62 1.58
C PRO A 232 2.61 -7.19 2.07
N VAL A 233 1.74 -6.72 2.97
CA VAL A 233 1.88 -5.42 3.64
C VAL A 233 1.78 -5.57 5.15
N SER A 234 2.11 -4.52 5.88
CA SER A 234 1.73 -4.38 7.29
C SER A 234 0.91 -3.12 7.48
N THR A 235 -0.31 -3.27 7.99
CA THR A 235 -1.21 -2.15 8.30
C THR A 235 -1.28 -1.90 9.80
N GLY A 236 -2.04 -0.87 10.18
CA GLY A 236 -2.22 -0.39 11.54
C GLY A 236 -2.57 -1.49 12.52
N ARG A 237 -1.81 -1.57 13.61
CA ARG A 237 -1.99 -2.54 14.70
C ARG A 237 -2.58 -1.85 15.92
N PRO A 238 -3.90 -1.98 16.18
CA PRO A 238 -4.51 -1.36 17.35
C PRO A 238 -3.99 -1.99 18.66
N GLY A 239 -4.23 -1.31 19.78
CA GLY A 239 -3.91 -1.77 21.13
C GLY A 239 -2.78 -1.00 21.82
N SER A 240 -2.31 0.10 21.25
CA SER A 240 -1.19 0.90 21.78
C SER A 240 -1.42 2.38 21.52
N TYR A 241 -0.94 3.26 22.40
CA TYR A 241 -1.13 4.70 22.25
C TYR A 241 -0.63 5.16 20.88
N ASP A 242 -1.42 5.98 20.19
CA ASP A 242 -1.16 6.49 18.83
C ASP A 242 -1.15 5.41 17.71
N HIS A 243 -1.68 4.21 17.99
CA HIS A 243 -1.85 3.18 16.96
C HIS A 243 -3.28 3.12 16.43
N PHE A 244 -3.45 3.56 15.20
CA PHE A 244 -4.71 3.52 14.49
C PHE A 244 -4.93 2.18 13.79
N VAL A 245 -6.20 1.84 13.57
CA VAL A 245 -6.56 0.93 12.49
C VAL A 245 -6.46 1.74 11.18
N THR A 246 -5.64 1.29 10.24
CA THR A 246 -5.48 1.95 8.92
C THR A 246 -6.83 2.25 8.29
N PRO A 247 -7.15 3.49 7.91
CA PRO A 247 -8.49 3.87 7.46
C PRO A 247 -8.89 3.10 6.18
N ALA A 248 -10.18 2.79 6.04
CA ALA A 248 -10.75 2.19 4.83
C ALA A 248 -11.39 3.28 3.98
N GLY A 249 -11.38 3.12 2.65
CA GLY A 249 -11.89 4.12 1.71
C GLY A 249 -11.09 4.18 0.41
N VAL A 250 -11.41 5.16 -0.42
CA VAL A 250 -10.69 5.51 -1.64
C VAL A 250 -9.91 6.80 -1.38
N PHE A 251 -8.61 6.78 -1.62
CA PHE A 251 -7.71 7.87 -1.31
C PHE A 251 -7.00 8.32 -2.58
N GLN A 252 -7.20 9.57 -2.97
CA GLN A 252 -6.51 10.17 -4.10
C GLN A 252 -5.09 10.58 -3.72
N HIS A 253 -4.14 10.32 -4.60
CA HIS A 253 -2.74 10.70 -4.49
C HIS A 253 -2.49 11.95 -5.36
N VAL A 254 -2.25 13.07 -4.70
CA VAL A 254 -2.11 14.39 -5.35
C VAL A 254 -1.00 15.20 -4.70
N PRO A 255 -0.27 16.06 -5.45
CA PRO A 255 0.79 16.89 -4.90
C PRO A 255 0.33 17.91 -3.85
N GLY A 256 -0.98 18.21 -3.74
CA GLY A 256 -1.50 18.96 -2.59
C GLY A 256 -1.12 18.33 -1.24
N ASN A 257 -1.02 17.00 -1.19
CA ASN A 257 -0.42 16.26 -0.08
C ASN A 257 0.99 15.83 -0.49
N MET A 258 1.96 16.73 -0.35
CA MET A 258 3.32 16.47 -0.84
C MET A 258 3.95 15.22 -0.23
N ASP A 259 4.38 14.31 -1.09
CA ASP A 259 5.23 13.18 -0.76
C ASP A 259 6.59 13.59 -0.20
N PHE A 260 7.24 12.62 0.45
CA PHE A 260 8.58 12.79 1.04
C PHE A 260 9.56 11.70 0.58
N ARG A 261 10.85 11.95 0.87
CA ARG A 261 11.92 10.97 0.71
C ARG A 261 12.47 10.60 2.08
N ALA A 262 12.59 9.30 2.34
CA ALA A 262 13.12 8.78 3.58
C ALA A 262 14.59 9.17 3.77
N GLU A 263 14.97 9.65 4.95
CA GLU A 263 16.37 9.94 5.25
C GLU A 263 17.20 8.65 5.44
N GLY A 264 16.53 7.55 5.81
CA GLY A 264 17.14 6.26 6.13
C GLY A 264 17.80 6.21 7.51
N THR A 265 17.40 7.11 8.42
CA THR A 265 17.92 7.22 9.78
C THR A 265 17.42 6.06 10.65
N LEU A 266 18.25 5.68 11.62
CA LEU A 266 17.94 4.63 12.59
C LEU A 266 17.32 5.27 13.84
N ASN A 267 16.22 4.70 14.33
CA ASN A 267 15.68 5.02 15.65
C ASN A 267 16.46 4.30 16.77
N GLU A 268 16.02 4.47 18.02
CA GLU A 268 16.64 3.86 19.21
C GLU A 268 16.63 2.32 19.19
N PHE A 269 15.77 1.70 18.38
CA PHE A 269 15.73 0.25 18.13
C PHE A 269 16.58 -0.18 16.92
N ASN A 270 17.37 0.75 16.39
CA ASN A 270 18.14 0.63 15.16
C ASN A 270 17.25 0.27 13.95
N ILE A 271 16.01 0.76 13.91
CA ILE A 271 15.06 0.53 12.80
C ILE A 271 14.95 1.79 11.96
N ARG A 272 14.89 1.64 10.64
CA ARG A 272 14.59 2.72 9.71
C ARG A 272 13.08 2.81 9.48
N GLY A 273 12.43 3.79 10.12
CA GLY A 273 10.96 3.83 10.16
C GLY A 273 10.28 3.90 8.79
N TYR A 274 10.81 4.74 7.89
CA TYR A 274 10.36 4.85 6.50
C TYR A 274 11.14 3.98 5.51
N GLY A 275 11.89 2.99 6.01
CA GLY A 275 12.75 2.13 5.21
C GLY A 275 14.10 2.76 4.88
N ALA A 276 14.79 2.19 3.88
CA ALA A 276 16.09 2.68 3.45
C ALA A 276 16.05 4.16 3.01
N ARG A 277 17.22 4.81 2.99
CA ARG A 277 17.35 6.17 2.48
C ARG A 277 16.79 6.27 1.05
N ASP A 278 16.17 7.40 0.75
CA ASP A 278 15.66 7.78 -0.57
C ASP A 278 14.46 6.93 -1.07
N MET A 279 13.86 6.13 -0.19
CA MET A 279 12.54 5.53 -0.43
C MET A 279 11.45 6.60 -0.41
N ARG A 280 10.39 6.40 -1.20
CA ARG A 280 9.28 7.34 -1.30
C ARG A 280 8.27 7.10 -0.18
N ILE A 281 7.81 8.17 0.44
CA ILE A 281 6.63 8.17 1.31
C ILE A 281 5.50 8.79 0.50
N TYR A 282 4.49 7.98 0.20
CA TYR A 282 3.27 8.41 -0.48
C TYR A 282 2.31 8.97 0.58
N ASP A 283 1.96 10.24 0.46
CA ASP A 283 1.10 10.92 1.42
C ASP A 283 -0.31 11.15 0.84
N PHE A 284 -1.30 10.52 1.48
CA PHE A 284 -2.70 10.57 1.06
C PHE A 284 -3.51 11.61 1.83
N GLY A 285 -2.84 12.44 2.62
CA GLY A 285 -3.48 13.52 3.36
C GLY A 285 -3.97 13.13 4.75
N TRP A 286 -4.86 13.96 5.28
CA TRP A 286 -5.53 13.71 6.54
C TRP A 286 -6.74 12.80 6.34
N ALA A 287 -6.86 11.77 7.18
CA ALA A 287 -7.99 10.85 7.19
C ALA A 287 -8.46 10.58 8.62
N ASP A 288 -9.75 10.27 8.80
CA ASP A 288 -10.27 9.84 10.09
C ASP A 288 -9.91 8.37 10.35
N GLY A 289 -8.95 8.16 11.24
CA GLY A 289 -8.53 6.84 11.70
C GLY A 289 -9.32 6.39 12.93
N GLU A 290 -9.64 5.10 13.02
CA GLU A 290 -10.14 4.49 14.25
C GLU A 290 -8.98 4.32 15.23
N ARG A 291 -9.09 4.94 16.41
CA ARG A 291 -8.10 4.79 17.48
C ARG A 291 -8.14 3.39 18.03
N GLY A 292 -7.00 2.70 17.97
CA GLY A 292 -6.79 1.43 18.65
C GLY A 292 -6.48 1.57 20.14
N TRP A 293 -6.62 2.75 20.74
CA TRP A 293 -6.24 3.03 22.12
C TRP A 293 -7.27 3.91 22.85
N GLY A 294 -7.05 4.07 24.16
CA GLY A 294 -7.93 4.84 25.03
C GLY A 294 -9.36 4.26 25.00
N LYS A 295 -10.36 5.14 24.92
CA LYS A 295 -11.78 4.74 24.78
C LYS A 295 -12.16 4.37 23.33
N GLY A 296 -11.19 4.23 22.43
CA GLY A 296 -11.44 4.11 20.99
C GLY A 296 -11.98 5.41 20.39
N GLY A 297 -12.77 5.30 19.32
CA GLY A 297 -13.35 6.42 18.57
C GLY A 297 -12.52 6.81 17.35
N LYS A 298 -12.95 7.84 16.61
CA LYS A 298 -12.22 8.36 15.45
C LYS A 298 -11.41 9.61 15.81
N SER A 299 -10.24 9.77 15.20
CA SER A 299 -9.49 11.03 15.18
C SER A 299 -8.74 11.20 13.87
N PRO A 300 -8.46 12.45 13.47
CA PRO A 300 -7.60 12.73 12.33
C PRO A 300 -6.23 12.06 12.51
N MET A 301 -5.73 11.47 11.43
CA MET A 301 -4.37 10.98 11.29
C MET A 301 -3.85 11.32 9.90
N ARG A 302 -2.53 11.49 9.77
CA ARG A 302 -1.89 11.59 8.46
C ARG A 302 -1.77 10.19 7.87
N PHE A 303 -2.43 9.93 6.74
CA PHE A 303 -2.46 8.61 6.13
C PHE A 303 -1.37 8.48 5.06
N GLN A 304 -0.45 7.54 5.27
CA GLN A 304 0.73 7.37 4.42
C GLN A 304 0.95 5.90 4.04
N MET A 305 1.58 5.70 2.88
CA MET A 305 2.15 4.42 2.46
C MET A 305 3.66 4.58 2.23
N HIS A 306 4.47 3.68 2.78
CA HIS A 306 5.92 3.81 2.71
C HIS A 306 6.66 2.47 2.73
N ALA A 307 7.92 2.49 2.29
CA ALA A 307 8.82 1.34 2.39
C ALA A 307 9.06 0.95 3.85
N THR A 308 9.45 -0.30 4.05
CA THR A 308 9.70 -0.88 5.38
C THR A 308 11.20 -1.07 5.56
N ASP A 309 11.71 -1.06 6.80
CA ASP A 309 13.11 -1.44 7.05
C ASP A 309 13.40 -2.83 6.45
N PRO A 310 14.28 -2.94 5.44
CA PRO A 310 14.48 -4.18 4.69
C PRO A 310 15.14 -5.28 5.53
N GLU A 311 15.92 -4.91 6.54
CA GLU A 311 16.67 -5.84 7.37
C GLU A 311 15.82 -6.37 8.53
N LYS A 312 14.99 -5.50 9.13
CA LYS A 312 14.33 -5.78 10.41
C LYS A 312 12.83 -6.01 10.33
N LEU A 313 12.14 -5.24 9.50
CA LEU A 313 10.68 -5.20 9.54
C LEU A 313 10.02 -5.76 8.28
N GLU A 314 10.70 -5.76 7.14
CA GLU A 314 10.20 -6.44 5.94
C GLU A 314 9.89 -7.92 6.17
N PRO A 315 10.70 -8.71 6.91
CA PRO A 315 10.35 -10.08 7.26
C PRO A 315 9.01 -10.25 7.99
N LEU A 316 8.44 -9.17 8.53
CA LEU A 316 7.17 -9.16 9.24
C LEU A 316 5.98 -8.79 8.35
N LEU A 317 6.18 -8.38 7.10
CA LEU A 317 5.07 -8.09 6.19
C LEU A 317 4.10 -9.29 6.11
N GLY A 318 2.80 -9.01 6.07
CA GLY A 318 1.73 -10.01 6.13
C GLY A 318 1.01 -10.08 7.49
N MET A 319 1.35 -9.20 8.44
CA MET A 319 0.63 -9.01 9.71
C MET A 319 0.45 -7.53 10.03
N ARG A 320 -0.52 -7.19 10.91
CA ARG A 320 -0.66 -5.82 11.39
C ARG A 320 0.57 -5.43 12.21
N HIS A 321 1.28 -4.40 11.76
CA HIS A 321 2.54 -3.98 12.35
C HIS A 321 2.92 -2.54 11.93
N SER A 322 1.99 -1.59 12.06
CA SER A 322 2.27 -0.16 11.94
C SER A 322 1.42 0.65 12.93
N LYS A 323 1.68 1.96 13.06
CA LYS A 323 0.82 2.90 13.81
C LYS A 323 -0.42 3.37 13.04
N GLY A 324 -0.63 2.92 11.81
CA GLY A 324 -1.78 3.33 10.99
C GLY A 324 -1.46 3.43 9.50
N CYS A 325 -0.17 3.56 9.15
CA CYS A 325 0.31 3.60 7.77
C CYS A 325 0.20 2.24 7.06
N VAL A 326 0.35 2.23 5.73
CA VAL A 326 0.59 1.02 4.93
C VAL A 326 2.09 0.85 4.72
N ARG A 327 2.67 -0.17 5.34
CA ARG A 327 4.07 -0.56 5.13
C ARG A 327 4.18 -1.56 3.99
N ILE A 328 4.99 -1.24 2.99
CA ILE A 328 5.21 -2.07 1.78
C ILE A 328 6.67 -2.55 1.66
N PRO A 329 6.96 -3.60 0.86
CA PRO A 329 8.34 -3.96 0.51
C PRO A 329 9.09 -2.81 -0.16
N SER A 330 10.40 -2.70 0.07
CA SER A 330 11.26 -1.69 -0.55
C SER A 330 11.29 -1.83 -2.07
N THR A 331 11.32 -3.05 -2.58
CA THR A 331 11.28 -3.31 -4.04
C THR A 331 9.96 -2.88 -4.67
N LEU A 332 8.84 -3.01 -3.95
CA LEU A 332 7.54 -2.50 -4.41
C LEU A 332 7.51 -0.96 -4.40
N ASN A 333 8.09 -0.34 -3.38
CA ASN A 333 8.22 1.12 -3.32
C ASN A 333 9.04 1.65 -4.51
N VAL A 334 10.19 1.02 -4.80
CA VAL A 334 11.03 1.35 -5.95
C VAL A 334 10.27 1.14 -7.26
N PHE A 335 9.49 0.07 -7.39
CA PHE A 335 8.67 -0.18 -8.58
C PHE A 335 7.60 0.92 -8.77
N PHE A 336 6.88 1.32 -7.71
CA PHE A 336 5.91 2.41 -7.77
C PHE A 336 6.57 3.74 -8.15
N ASP A 337 7.73 4.02 -7.56
CA ASP A 337 8.45 5.28 -7.75
C ASP A 337 9.11 5.36 -9.14
N HIS A 338 9.75 4.28 -9.59
CA HIS A 338 10.42 4.24 -10.88
C HIS A 338 9.44 4.32 -12.04
N HIS A 339 8.28 3.66 -11.91
CA HIS A 339 7.26 3.60 -12.96
C HIS A 339 6.12 4.58 -12.79
N GLY A 340 6.09 5.36 -11.72
CA GLY A 340 5.03 6.34 -11.46
C GLY A 340 3.64 5.70 -11.41
N ILE A 341 3.51 4.54 -10.76
CA ILE A 341 2.25 3.76 -10.77
C ILE A 341 1.06 4.57 -10.21
N LEU A 342 1.32 5.45 -9.23
CA LEU A 342 0.34 6.32 -8.60
C LEU A 342 0.56 7.81 -8.95
N ASP A 343 1.43 8.13 -9.90
CA ASP A 343 1.93 9.50 -10.09
C ASP A 343 1.15 10.32 -11.11
N ALA A 344 -0.06 9.96 -11.52
CA ALA A 344 -0.73 10.63 -12.64
C ALA A 344 -0.81 12.17 -12.49
N GLN A 345 -1.21 12.65 -11.31
CA GLN A 345 -1.25 14.08 -11.00
C GLN A 345 0.17 14.71 -10.92
N TYR A 346 1.13 13.98 -10.35
CA TYR A 346 2.53 14.41 -10.28
C TYR A 346 3.16 14.57 -11.68
N GLU A 347 2.88 13.62 -12.57
CA GLU A 347 3.36 13.64 -13.96
C GLU A 347 2.69 14.75 -14.77
N ALA A 348 1.40 15.02 -14.54
CA ALA A 348 0.70 16.13 -15.18
C ALA A 348 1.39 17.47 -14.85
N ARG A 349 1.63 17.77 -13.57
CA ARG A 349 2.30 19.00 -13.16
C ARG A 349 3.76 19.08 -13.61
N ALA A 350 4.49 17.96 -13.57
CA ALA A 350 5.86 17.91 -14.08
C ALA A 350 5.92 18.20 -15.59
N ALA A 351 4.94 17.73 -16.37
CA ALA A 351 4.84 18.01 -17.80
C ALA A 351 4.53 19.48 -18.11
N GLU A 352 3.92 20.20 -17.18
CA GLU A 352 3.70 21.65 -17.24
C GLU A 352 4.92 22.48 -16.81
N GLY A 353 6.00 21.80 -16.40
CA GLY A 353 7.26 22.44 -16.00
C GLY A 353 7.38 22.72 -14.51
N GLU A 354 6.45 22.22 -13.68
CA GLU A 354 6.63 22.29 -12.23
C GLU A 354 7.78 21.39 -11.76
N SER A 355 8.67 21.95 -10.95
CA SER A 355 9.77 21.20 -10.36
C SER A 355 9.29 20.44 -9.13
N MET A 356 9.21 19.12 -9.26
CA MET A 356 8.81 18.22 -8.18
C MET A 356 10.04 17.52 -7.60
N TRP A 357 10.58 18.06 -6.50
CA TRP A 357 11.81 17.55 -5.86
C TRP A 357 11.72 16.07 -5.45
N VAL A 358 10.51 15.58 -5.16
CA VAL A 358 10.28 14.19 -4.80
C VAL A 358 10.42 13.26 -5.99
N LEU A 359 10.30 13.73 -7.24
CA LEU A 359 10.37 12.88 -8.42
C LEU A 359 11.82 12.67 -8.86
N LYS A 360 12.24 11.39 -8.98
CA LYS A 360 13.58 11.06 -9.46
C LYS A 360 13.72 11.36 -10.95
N ALA A 361 14.89 11.85 -11.34
CA ALA A 361 15.21 12.10 -12.76
C ALA A 361 15.37 10.79 -13.56
N THR A 362 15.67 9.68 -12.90
CA THR A 362 15.93 8.38 -13.55
C THR A 362 14.68 7.53 -13.74
N ARG A 363 13.48 8.08 -13.50
CA ARG A 363 12.22 7.35 -13.63
C ARG A 363 11.92 6.99 -15.09
N LYS A 364 11.17 5.90 -15.27
CA LYS A 364 10.62 5.46 -16.55
C LYS A 364 9.13 5.24 -16.35
N THR A 365 8.42 6.37 -16.29
CA THR A 365 7.02 6.40 -15.90
C THR A 365 6.14 5.75 -16.95
N THR A 366 5.08 5.09 -16.47
CA THR A 366 4.05 4.48 -17.30
C THR A 366 3.08 5.55 -17.82
N PRO A 367 2.62 5.47 -19.08
CA PRO A 367 1.55 6.32 -19.58
C PRO A 367 0.21 6.14 -18.84
N TRP A 368 -0.01 4.98 -18.21
CA TRP A 368 -1.22 4.57 -17.48
C TRP A 368 -1.14 4.83 -15.97
N ALA A 369 -0.39 5.84 -15.54
CA ALA A 369 -0.29 6.20 -14.14
C ALA A 369 -1.69 6.38 -13.53
N GLY A 370 -1.86 5.95 -12.29
CA GLY A 370 -3.11 6.05 -11.55
C GLY A 370 -3.13 7.16 -10.52
N HIS A 371 -4.29 7.39 -9.94
CA HIS A 371 -4.50 8.39 -8.89
C HIS A 371 -4.86 7.80 -7.52
N TYR A 372 -5.24 6.52 -7.44
CA TYR A 372 -5.98 6.04 -6.26
C TYR A 372 -5.33 4.87 -5.54
N LEU A 373 -5.28 5.00 -4.21
CA LEU A 373 -5.15 3.90 -3.27
C LEU A 373 -6.52 3.57 -2.69
N VAL A 374 -6.95 2.32 -2.81
CA VAL A 374 -8.19 1.81 -2.20
C VAL A 374 -7.84 0.93 -1.02
N VAL A 375 -8.41 1.18 0.16
CA VAL A 375 -8.21 0.34 1.34
C VAL A 375 -9.53 -0.32 1.73
N VAL A 376 -9.54 -1.64 1.74
CA VAL A 376 -10.68 -2.48 2.12
C VAL A 376 -10.37 -3.31 3.36
N ASP A 377 -11.40 -3.73 4.09
CA ASP A 377 -11.29 -4.73 5.15
C ASP A 377 -12.23 -5.88 4.85
N THR A 378 -11.70 -7.00 4.34
CA THR A 378 -12.55 -8.16 4.02
C THR A 378 -13.08 -8.87 5.26
N GLY A 379 -12.58 -8.56 6.46
CA GLY A 379 -12.98 -9.23 7.69
C GLY A 379 -12.78 -10.75 7.69
N ARG A 380 -11.95 -11.29 6.77
CA ARG A 380 -11.72 -12.74 6.61
C ARG A 380 -11.33 -13.36 7.96
N LYS A 381 -12.07 -14.39 8.37
CA LYS A 381 -11.85 -15.07 9.66
C LYS A 381 -10.69 -16.06 9.62
N ALA A 382 -10.42 -16.62 8.45
CA ALA A 382 -9.29 -17.53 8.22
C ALA A 382 -8.30 -16.90 7.24
N ARG A 383 -7.01 -17.13 7.50
CA ARG A 383 -5.92 -16.68 6.63
C ARG A 383 -5.86 -17.55 5.37
N PRO A 384 -5.92 -16.98 4.16
CA PRO A 384 -5.76 -17.75 2.94
C PRO A 384 -4.32 -18.24 2.79
N ALA A 385 -4.14 -19.42 2.20
CA ALA A 385 -2.82 -20.01 2.00
C ALA A 385 -1.89 -19.14 1.13
N TRP A 386 -2.44 -18.35 0.20
CA TRP A 386 -1.68 -17.46 -0.66
C TRP A 386 -1.22 -16.16 0.01
N SER A 387 -1.73 -15.83 1.21
CA SER A 387 -1.23 -14.71 2.02
C SER A 387 -0.75 -15.20 3.39
N PRO A 388 0.37 -15.96 3.44
CA PRO A 388 0.91 -16.45 4.69
C PRO A 388 1.34 -15.27 5.57
N GLY A 389 1.15 -15.40 6.88
CA GLY A 389 1.73 -14.46 7.83
C GLY A 389 3.24 -14.69 7.95
N PRO A 390 3.99 -13.76 8.58
CA PRO A 390 5.43 -13.94 8.76
C PRO A 390 5.71 -15.17 9.62
N GLY A 391 6.79 -15.89 9.27
CA GLY A 391 7.22 -17.12 9.96
C GLY A 391 7.61 -16.88 11.43
N LYS A 392 7.61 -17.95 12.24
CA LYS A 392 7.98 -17.87 13.68
C LYS A 392 9.35 -17.23 13.91
N ALA A 393 10.35 -17.60 13.11
CA ALA A 393 11.69 -17.05 13.22
C ALA A 393 11.70 -15.52 13.01
N ALA A 394 11.03 -15.02 11.98
CA ALA A 394 10.94 -13.58 11.71
C ALA A 394 10.33 -12.82 12.91
N ARG A 395 9.30 -13.38 13.55
CA ARG A 395 8.66 -12.77 14.74
C ARG A 395 9.55 -12.76 15.99
N GLN A 396 10.47 -13.72 16.11
CA GLN A 396 11.38 -13.80 17.26
C GLN A 396 12.56 -12.83 17.17
N HIS A 397 12.87 -12.34 15.97
CA HIS A 397 13.97 -11.40 15.73
C HIS A 397 13.57 -9.93 15.95
N ILE A 398 12.33 -9.66 16.37
CA ILE A 398 11.89 -8.29 16.68
C ILE A 398 12.47 -7.91 18.04
N PRO A 399 13.25 -6.82 18.15
CA PRO A 399 13.72 -6.34 19.44
C PRO A 399 12.53 -6.09 20.39
N ALA A 400 12.70 -6.40 21.67
CA ALA A 400 11.67 -6.12 22.66
C ALA A 400 11.32 -4.62 22.65
N GLY A 401 10.02 -4.28 22.53
CA GLY A 401 9.55 -2.90 22.41
C GLY A 401 9.51 -2.34 20.99
N ALA A 402 10.27 -2.90 20.04
CA ALA A 402 10.31 -2.42 18.66
C ALA A 402 8.98 -2.62 17.91
N ASN A 403 8.12 -3.48 18.44
CA ASN A 403 6.78 -3.73 17.90
C ASN A 403 5.87 -2.48 17.98
N MET A 404 6.27 -1.47 18.76
CA MET A 404 5.47 -0.28 19.12
C MET A 404 5.94 0.99 18.40
N VAL A 405 6.98 0.89 17.57
CA VAL A 405 7.57 2.05 16.88
C VAL A 405 7.40 1.98 15.38
N ASP A 406 7.50 3.15 14.76
CA ASP A 406 7.62 3.27 13.32
C ASP A 406 9.03 2.97 12.84
#